data_AF-A0A523JAD9-F1
#
_entry.id   AF-A0A523JAD9-F1
#
_cell.length_a   1.000
_cell.length_b   1.000
_cell.length_c   1.000
_cell.angle_alpha   90.00
_cell.angle_beta   90.00
_cell.angle_gamma   90.00
#
_symmetry.space_group_name_H-M   'P 1'
#
loop_
_entity.id
_entity.type
_entity.pdbx_description
1 polymer ?
#
loop_
_entity_poly.entity_id
_entity_poly.type
_entity_poly.pdbx_seq_one_letter_code
_entity_poly.pdbx_strand_id
1 'polypeptide(L)'
;MIFKVSHLFNIIFVLPLIYLLARGFQYIYLDLKKKSPKVDFDDLVKQKEQLLLLTLGKTPLDNSCKTFSTYQEKQGPGQEKILDIFKCLQWGEGPFQREVLDFLKKSFGVSCDFLIATSSIKFLIKNELLLNFKTLPDYQKILELTSLVGLYKVLLVQNSEQSVLKRALIFQISGGEKQNLSAKEIDEALIKLIKNDQDILEELFLYTKVIDRLKEVPPLKSNSDLKGALKIMGLPENSSKDDIKKRYRNLALAQHPDTFAELNIQGDLLKQAGENFNRINIAYKLLMAKAS
;
A
#
# COMPACT_ATOMS: atom_id res chain seq x y z
N MET A 1 -57.19 4.15 1.92
CA MET A 1 -57.13 2.96 1.03
C MET A 1 -55.71 2.53 0.66
N ILE A 2 -54.71 3.43 0.69
CA ILE A 2 -53.33 3.15 0.27
C ILE A 2 -52.56 2.21 1.23
N PHE A 3 -52.92 2.18 2.52
CA PHE A 3 -52.25 1.32 3.52
C PHE A 3 -52.49 -0.20 3.36
N LYS A 4 -53.59 -0.63 2.72
CA LYS A 4 -53.89 -2.06 2.54
C LYS A 4 -53.09 -2.72 1.41
N VAL A 5 -52.63 -1.94 0.43
CA VAL A 5 -51.90 -2.47 -0.74
C VAL A 5 -50.44 -2.80 -0.37
N SER A 6 -49.81 -2.02 0.51
CA SER A 6 -48.43 -2.26 0.97
C SER A 6 -48.29 -3.55 1.77
N HIS A 7 -49.28 -3.86 2.64
CA HIS A 7 -49.27 -5.13 3.38
C HIS A 7 -49.46 -6.35 2.47
N LEU A 8 -50.29 -6.23 1.42
CA LEU A 8 -50.48 -7.32 0.47
C LEU A 8 -49.18 -7.61 -0.31
N PHE A 9 -48.44 -6.55 -0.68
CA PHE A 9 -47.16 -6.69 -1.39
C PHE A 9 -46.09 -7.36 -0.52
N ASN A 10 -45.98 -6.98 0.76
CA ASN A 10 -45.06 -7.63 1.68
C ASN A 10 -45.40 -9.11 1.89
N ILE A 11 -46.68 -9.47 1.96
CA ILE A 11 -47.09 -10.87 2.11
C ILE A 11 -46.75 -11.67 0.84
N ILE A 12 -46.96 -11.11 -0.35
CA ILE A 12 -46.72 -11.82 -1.62
C ILE A 12 -45.23 -12.00 -1.91
N PHE A 13 -44.36 -11.04 -1.55
CA PHE A 13 -42.94 -11.10 -1.91
C PHE A 13 -42.03 -11.60 -0.78
N VAL A 14 -42.34 -11.27 0.48
CA VAL A 14 -41.45 -11.61 1.60
C VAL A 14 -41.63 -13.06 2.06
N LEU A 15 -42.85 -13.60 2.04
CA LEU A 15 -43.09 -15.00 2.45
C LEU A 15 -42.41 -16.03 1.53
N PRO A 16 -42.47 -15.91 0.19
CA PRO A 16 -41.74 -16.83 -0.70
C PRO A 16 -40.22 -16.72 -0.54
N LEU A 17 -39.70 -15.52 -0.25
CA LEU A 17 -38.28 -15.29 -0.02
C LEU A 17 -37.81 -15.96 1.28
N ILE A 18 -38.58 -15.81 2.37
CA ILE A 18 -38.33 -16.50 3.64
C ILE A 18 -38.42 -18.02 3.45
N TYR A 19 -39.39 -18.51 2.68
CA TYR A 19 -39.52 -19.94 2.37
C TYR A 19 -38.32 -20.48 1.58
N LEU A 20 -37.83 -19.73 0.59
CA LEU A 20 -36.62 -20.08 -0.19
C LEU A 20 -35.37 -20.12 0.69
N LEU A 21 -35.20 -19.12 1.56
CA LEU A 21 -34.08 -19.06 2.51
C LEU A 21 -34.14 -20.21 3.51
N ALA A 22 -35.33 -20.54 4.03
CA ALA A 22 -35.52 -21.66 4.94
C ALA A 22 -35.20 -23.01 4.29
N ARG A 23 -35.57 -23.19 3.01
CA ARG A 23 -35.28 -24.42 2.25
C ARG A 23 -33.77 -24.56 1.94
N GLY A 24 -33.10 -23.45 1.64
CA GLY A 24 -31.63 -23.41 1.50
C GLY A 24 -30.92 -23.73 2.81
N PHE A 25 -31.39 -23.17 3.93
CA PHE A 25 -30.87 -23.46 5.27
C PHE A 25 -31.09 -24.91 5.68
N GLN A 26 -32.23 -25.51 5.34
CA GLN A 26 -32.50 -26.92 5.61
C GLN A 26 -31.52 -27.84 4.87
N TYR A 27 -31.13 -27.49 3.64
CA TYR A 27 -30.15 -28.24 2.88
C TYR A 27 -28.75 -28.17 3.52
N ILE A 28 -28.31 -26.97 3.90
CA ILE A 28 -27.03 -26.75 4.59
C ILE A 28 -27.01 -27.43 5.96
N TYR A 29 -28.11 -27.34 6.72
CA TYR A 29 -28.22 -27.96 8.03
C TYR A 29 -28.26 -29.50 7.95
N LEU A 30 -28.90 -30.07 6.93
CA LEU A 30 -28.87 -31.52 6.69
C LEU A 30 -27.50 -32.00 6.23
N ASP A 31 -26.76 -31.18 5.47
CA ASP A 31 -25.39 -31.48 5.05
C ASP A 31 -24.41 -31.44 6.23
N LEU A 32 -24.60 -30.49 7.17
CA LEU A 32 -23.83 -30.42 8.42
C LEU A 32 -24.19 -31.53 9.43
N LYS A 33 -25.41 -32.10 9.34
CA LYS A 33 -25.88 -33.15 10.25
C LYS A 33 -25.67 -34.57 9.72
N LYS A 34 -25.25 -34.72 8.46
CA LYS A 34 -24.59 -35.94 8.01
C LYS A 34 -23.27 -36.03 8.78
N LYS A 35 -23.29 -36.79 9.89
CA LYS A 35 -22.10 -37.40 10.47
C LYS A 35 -21.27 -37.87 9.30
N SER A 36 -20.09 -37.29 9.12
CA SER A 36 -19.14 -37.70 8.11
C SER A 36 -19.07 -39.23 8.17
N PRO A 37 -19.60 -39.98 7.17
CA PRO A 37 -19.03 -41.30 6.96
C PRO A 37 -17.53 -41.01 6.83
N LYS A 38 -16.69 -41.80 7.51
CA LYS A 38 -15.24 -41.72 7.28
C LYS A 38 -15.07 -41.79 5.77
N VAL A 39 -14.88 -40.63 5.15
CA VAL A 39 -14.61 -40.55 3.73
C VAL A 39 -13.18 -41.02 3.69
N ASP A 40 -13.05 -42.30 3.38
CA ASP A 40 -11.74 -42.92 3.33
C ASP A 40 -10.96 -42.13 2.29
N PHE A 41 -9.84 -41.56 2.73
CA PHE A 41 -9.05 -40.67 1.88
C PHE A 41 -8.64 -41.41 0.59
N ASP A 42 -8.48 -42.72 0.71
CA ASP A 42 -8.19 -43.65 -0.37
C ASP A 42 -9.30 -43.72 -1.43
N ASP A 43 -10.58 -43.59 -1.05
CA ASP A 43 -11.69 -43.59 -2.00
C ASP A 43 -11.77 -42.27 -2.77
N LEU A 44 -11.46 -41.14 -2.11
CA LEU A 44 -11.36 -39.83 -2.77
C LEU A 44 -10.17 -39.77 -3.75
N VAL A 45 -9.03 -40.36 -3.37
CA VAL A 45 -7.86 -40.48 -4.23
C VAL A 45 -8.19 -41.32 -5.46
N LYS A 46 -8.82 -42.49 -5.29
CA LYS A 46 -9.27 -43.33 -6.41
C LYS A 46 -10.26 -42.61 -7.33
N GLN A 47 -11.19 -41.85 -6.77
CA GLN A 47 -12.18 -41.11 -7.57
C GLN A 47 -11.52 -39.97 -8.38
N LYS A 48 -10.52 -39.29 -7.80
CA LYS A 48 -9.69 -38.29 -8.50
C LYS A 48 -8.81 -38.93 -9.57
N GLU A 49 -8.21 -40.09 -9.33
CA GLU A 49 -7.44 -40.85 -10.31
C GLU A 49 -8.30 -41.29 -11.50
N GLN A 50 -9.52 -41.80 -11.24
CA GLN A 50 -10.46 -42.17 -12.29
C GLN A 50 -10.91 -40.97 -13.13
N LEU A 51 -11.16 -39.81 -12.50
CA LEU A 51 -11.45 -38.57 -13.22
C LEU A 51 -10.26 -38.12 -14.07
N LEU A 52 -9.03 -38.20 -13.55
CA LEU A 52 -7.82 -37.89 -14.30
C LEU A 52 -7.62 -38.83 -15.50
N LEU A 53 -7.87 -40.13 -15.33
CA LEU A 53 -7.83 -41.14 -16.40
C LEU A 53 -8.90 -40.92 -17.49
N LEU A 54 -10.08 -40.42 -17.12
CA LEU A 54 -11.15 -40.07 -18.05
C LEU A 54 -10.87 -38.77 -18.80
N THR A 55 -10.19 -37.81 -18.17
CA THR A 55 -9.90 -36.49 -18.75
C THR A 55 -8.64 -36.52 -19.62
N LEU A 56 -7.67 -37.38 -19.28
CA LEU A 56 -6.42 -37.57 -20.01
C LEU A 56 -6.51 -38.87 -20.82
N GLY A 57 -7.09 -38.79 -22.02
CA GLY A 57 -7.10 -39.92 -22.94
C GLY A 57 -5.70 -40.51 -23.12
N LYS A 58 -5.54 -41.79 -22.70
CA LYS A 58 -4.46 -42.75 -23.01
C LYS A 58 -3.05 -42.19 -23.26
N THR A 59 -2.59 -41.26 -22.44
CA THR A 59 -1.15 -40.97 -22.35
C THR A 59 -0.64 -41.64 -21.08
N PRO A 60 0.33 -42.58 -21.18
CA PRO A 60 0.86 -43.26 -20.00
C PRO A 60 1.45 -42.23 -19.04
N LEU A 61 1.03 -42.31 -17.77
CA LEU A 61 1.35 -41.39 -16.67
C LEU A 61 2.86 -41.16 -16.48
N ASP A 62 3.68 -42.11 -16.94
CA ASP A 62 5.14 -42.07 -16.86
C ASP A 62 5.77 -40.92 -17.68
N ASN A 63 5.08 -40.42 -18.71
CA ASN A 63 5.60 -39.31 -19.53
C ASN A 63 5.16 -37.92 -19.05
N SER A 64 4.08 -37.79 -18.27
CA SER A 64 3.63 -36.50 -17.71
C SER A 64 4.31 -36.17 -16.38
N CYS A 65 4.72 -37.17 -15.60
CA CYS A 65 5.52 -36.96 -14.39
C CYS A 65 6.97 -36.60 -14.71
N LYS A 66 7.53 -37.14 -15.80
CA LYS A 66 8.89 -36.78 -16.25
C LYS A 66 8.98 -35.31 -16.64
N THR A 67 7.99 -34.74 -17.32
CA THR A 67 7.97 -33.30 -17.61
C THR A 67 7.89 -32.44 -16.35
N PHE A 68 7.29 -32.91 -15.25
CA PHE A 68 7.28 -32.18 -13.98
C PHE A 68 8.62 -32.26 -13.23
N SER A 69 9.28 -33.43 -13.24
CA SER A 69 10.59 -33.62 -12.60
C SER A 69 11.73 -32.94 -13.36
N THR A 70 11.70 -32.94 -14.70
CA THR A 70 12.69 -32.20 -15.52
C THR A 70 12.53 -30.67 -15.40
N TYR A 71 11.35 -30.17 -15.00
CA TYR A 71 11.15 -28.75 -14.64
C TYR A 71 11.69 -28.40 -13.25
N GLN A 72 11.71 -29.35 -12.31
CA GLN A 72 12.30 -29.14 -10.98
C GLN A 72 13.84 -29.09 -11.02
N GLU A 73 14.48 -29.78 -11.96
CA GLU A 73 15.96 -29.82 -12.06
C GLU A 73 16.62 -28.52 -12.58
N LYS A 74 15.83 -27.54 -13.07
CA LYS A 74 16.34 -26.21 -13.49
C LYS A 74 15.95 -25.07 -12.55
N GLN A 75 15.57 -25.36 -11.30
CA GLN A 75 15.18 -24.33 -10.35
C GLN A 75 16.40 -23.57 -9.82
N GLY A 76 16.61 -22.37 -10.35
CA GLY A 76 17.43 -21.37 -9.67
C GLY A 76 16.76 -20.94 -8.35
N PRO A 77 17.52 -20.46 -7.35
CA PRO A 77 17.03 -20.13 -6.01
C PRO A 77 15.89 -19.08 -5.98
N GLY A 78 15.69 -18.32 -7.07
CA GLY A 78 14.56 -17.39 -7.21
C GLY A 78 13.22 -18.06 -7.55
N GLN A 79 13.22 -19.19 -8.26
CA GLN A 79 11.98 -19.82 -8.74
C GLN A 79 11.20 -20.50 -7.60
N GLU A 80 11.92 -21.10 -6.64
CA GLU A 80 11.32 -21.71 -5.46
C GLU A 80 10.60 -20.65 -4.60
N LYS A 81 11.23 -19.48 -4.42
CA LYS A 81 10.60 -18.35 -3.73
C LYS A 81 9.34 -17.86 -4.43
N ILE A 82 9.37 -17.76 -5.76
CA ILE A 82 8.19 -17.34 -6.55
C ILE A 82 7.05 -18.37 -6.43
N LEU A 83 7.36 -19.66 -6.46
CA LEU A 83 6.35 -20.71 -6.22
C LEU A 83 5.73 -20.58 -4.83
N ASP A 84 6.53 -20.24 -3.82
CA ASP A 84 6.04 -19.99 -2.47
C ASP A 84 5.10 -18.78 -2.42
N ILE A 85 5.34 -17.72 -3.20
CA ILE A 85 4.40 -16.60 -3.33
C ILE A 85 3.00 -17.11 -3.75
N PHE A 86 2.93 -17.98 -4.75
CA PHE A 86 1.66 -18.53 -5.23
C PHE A 86 0.97 -19.44 -4.20
N LYS A 87 1.73 -20.22 -3.43
CA LYS A 87 1.16 -20.98 -2.31
C LYS A 87 0.58 -20.04 -1.24
N CYS A 88 1.28 -18.96 -0.93
CA CYS A 88 0.86 -18.01 0.11
C CYS A 88 -0.39 -17.21 -0.30
N LEU A 89 -0.61 -17.00 -1.60
CA LEU A 89 -1.82 -16.37 -2.15
C LEU A 89 -3.10 -17.16 -1.84
N GLN A 90 -2.98 -18.49 -1.70
CA GLN A 90 -4.12 -19.37 -1.41
C GLN A 90 -4.57 -19.26 0.05
N TRP A 91 -3.62 -19.09 0.99
CA TRP A 91 -3.88 -19.15 2.43
C TRP A 91 -3.88 -17.79 3.13
N GLY A 92 -3.44 -16.73 2.45
CA GLY A 92 -3.51 -15.35 2.92
C GLY A 92 -2.39 -14.92 3.88
N GLU A 93 -1.62 -15.87 4.39
CA GLU A 93 -0.46 -15.66 5.26
C GLU A 93 0.72 -16.50 4.77
N GLY A 94 1.93 -15.94 4.85
CA GLY A 94 3.12 -16.61 4.35
C GLY A 94 4.40 -15.79 4.51
N PRO A 95 5.57 -16.41 4.29
CA PRO A 95 6.87 -15.75 4.39
C PRO A 95 6.96 -14.52 3.49
N PHE A 96 6.44 -14.58 2.26
CA PHE A 96 6.44 -13.46 1.33
C PHE A 96 5.67 -12.24 1.89
N GLN A 97 4.46 -12.45 2.42
CA GLN A 97 3.71 -11.34 3.00
C GLN A 97 4.43 -10.75 4.22
N ARG A 98 5.10 -11.58 5.05
CA ARG A 98 5.91 -11.07 6.16
C ARG A 98 7.05 -10.19 5.65
N GLU A 99 7.73 -10.60 4.59
CA GLU A 99 8.79 -9.80 3.97
C GLU A 99 8.25 -8.46 3.45
N VAL A 100 7.07 -8.44 2.80
CA VAL A 100 6.40 -7.20 2.38
C VAL A 100 6.11 -6.29 3.58
N LEU A 101 5.54 -6.84 4.65
CA LEU A 101 5.22 -6.08 5.86
C LEU A 101 6.48 -5.52 6.54
N ASP A 102 7.52 -6.35 6.68
CA ASP A 102 8.80 -5.95 7.26
C ASP A 102 9.49 -4.89 6.42
N PHE A 103 9.44 -5.01 5.10
CA PHE A 103 9.95 -4.00 4.18
C PHE A 103 9.22 -2.68 4.38
N LEU A 104 7.88 -2.67 4.39
CA LEU A 104 7.09 -1.46 4.60
C LEU A 104 7.37 -0.80 5.96
N LYS A 105 7.50 -1.60 7.01
CA LYS A 105 7.80 -1.12 8.35
C LYS A 105 9.21 -0.53 8.46
N LYS A 106 10.22 -1.20 7.91
CA LYS A 106 11.62 -0.74 7.95
C LYS A 106 11.85 0.48 7.06
N SER A 107 11.26 0.48 5.87
CA SER A 107 11.50 1.49 4.84
C SER A 107 10.67 2.76 5.03
N PHE A 108 9.41 2.60 5.44
CA PHE A 108 8.44 3.69 5.50
C PHE A 108 7.86 3.92 6.90
N GLY A 109 8.19 3.08 7.89
CA GLY A 109 7.60 3.16 9.23
C GLY A 109 6.11 2.79 9.25
N VAL A 110 5.62 2.11 8.20
CA VAL A 110 4.20 1.79 8.03
C VAL A 110 3.91 0.39 8.56
N SER A 111 2.93 0.28 9.46
CA SER A 111 2.38 -1.01 9.88
C SER A 111 1.10 -1.32 9.11
N CYS A 112 1.00 -2.53 8.56
CA CYS A 112 -0.18 -3.00 7.85
C CYS A 112 -0.44 -4.49 8.07
N ASP A 113 -1.65 -4.93 7.74
CA ASP A 113 -2.10 -6.31 7.90
C ASP A 113 -1.72 -7.18 6.70
N PHE A 114 -1.62 -8.49 6.93
CA PHE A 114 -1.39 -9.50 5.88
C PHE A 114 -2.41 -9.42 4.72
N LEU A 115 -3.64 -9.00 5.02
CA LEU A 115 -4.68 -8.79 4.02
C LEU A 115 -4.27 -7.73 2.98
N ILE A 116 -3.58 -6.68 3.41
CA ILE A 116 -3.11 -5.61 2.51
C ILE A 116 -2.04 -6.16 1.59
N ALA A 117 -1.05 -6.87 2.11
CA ALA A 117 -0.02 -7.52 1.29
C ALA A 117 -0.64 -8.49 0.26
N THR A 118 -1.54 -9.38 0.71
CA THR A 118 -2.23 -10.34 -0.16
C THR A 118 -3.10 -9.65 -1.22
N SER A 119 -3.84 -8.61 -0.86
CA SER A 119 -4.65 -7.87 -1.83
C SER A 119 -3.79 -7.10 -2.85
N SER A 120 -2.58 -6.68 -2.45
CA SER A 120 -1.65 -5.92 -3.29
C SER A 120 -1.05 -6.80 -4.37
N ILE A 121 -0.62 -8.01 -4.03
CA ILE A 121 -0.16 -8.95 -5.05
C ILE A 121 -1.30 -9.42 -5.95
N LYS A 122 -2.52 -9.64 -5.42
CA LYS A 122 -3.70 -9.95 -6.25
C LYS A 122 -4.01 -8.82 -7.25
N PHE A 123 -3.84 -7.57 -6.83
CA PHE A 123 -3.99 -6.41 -7.71
C PHE A 123 -2.98 -6.44 -8.85
N LEU A 124 -1.70 -6.73 -8.56
CA LEU A 124 -0.66 -6.82 -9.57
C LEU A 124 -0.93 -7.94 -10.59
N ILE A 125 -1.36 -9.11 -10.12
CA ILE A 125 -1.71 -10.25 -10.99
C ILE A 125 -2.92 -9.92 -11.86
N LYS A 126 -3.99 -9.37 -11.26
CA LYS A 126 -5.23 -9.03 -11.97
C LYS A 126 -5.01 -8.04 -13.11
N ASN A 127 -4.04 -7.14 -12.97
CA ASN A 127 -3.72 -6.12 -13.97
C ASN A 127 -2.53 -6.52 -14.88
N GLU A 128 -2.13 -7.80 -14.86
CA GLU A 128 -1.05 -8.36 -15.68
C GLU A 128 0.31 -7.66 -15.49
N LEU A 129 0.51 -7.01 -14.34
CA LEU A 129 1.73 -6.23 -14.06
C LEU A 129 2.95 -7.11 -13.72
N LEU A 130 2.71 -8.39 -13.38
CA LEU A 130 3.77 -9.38 -13.11
C LEU A 130 3.97 -10.35 -14.27
N LEU A 131 3.06 -10.38 -15.23
CA LEU A 131 3.01 -11.41 -16.28
C LEU A 131 3.29 -10.76 -17.63
N ASN A 132 4.53 -10.35 -17.84
CA ASN A 132 4.97 -10.03 -19.19
C ASN A 132 5.36 -11.36 -19.86
N PHE A 133 4.71 -11.73 -20.96
CA PHE A 133 4.78 -13.06 -21.60
C PHE A 133 6.19 -13.57 -21.96
N LYS A 134 7.23 -12.76 -21.80
CA LYS A 134 8.62 -13.07 -22.16
C LYS A 134 9.51 -13.46 -20.98
N THR A 135 9.28 -12.93 -19.78
CA THR A 135 10.14 -13.16 -18.60
C THR A 135 9.36 -12.93 -17.32
N LEU A 136 9.44 -13.87 -16.38
CA LEU A 136 8.94 -13.65 -15.02
C LEU A 136 9.83 -12.62 -14.32
N PRO A 137 9.26 -11.63 -13.62
CA PRO A 137 10.04 -10.66 -12.86
C PRO A 137 10.80 -11.36 -11.74
N ASP A 138 11.98 -10.81 -11.40
CA ASP A 138 12.77 -11.28 -10.27
C ASP A 138 11.98 -11.13 -8.96
N TYR A 139 12.26 -12.01 -7.99
CA TYR A 139 11.64 -12.01 -6.68
C TYR A 139 11.70 -10.63 -6.01
N GLN A 140 12.85 -9.97 -6.12
CA GLN A 140 13.06 -8.64 -5.55
C GLN A 140 12.11 -7.61 -6.16
N LYS A 141 11.92 -7.65 -7.49
CA LYS A 141 10.98 -6.75 -8.18
C LYS A 141 9.53 -7.03 -7.78
N ILE A 142 9.16 -8.30 -7.58
CA ILE A 142 7.82 -8.67 -7.09
C ILE A 142 7.59 -8.13 -5.67
N LEU A 143 8.58 -8.26 -4.79
CA LEU A 143 8.55 -7.74 -3.42
C LEU A 143 8.37 -6.21 -3.42
N GLU A 144 9.15 -5.51 -4.23
CA GLU A 144 9.11 -4.06 -4.40
C GLU A 144 7.75 -3.59 -4.91
N LEU A 145 7.26 -4.13 -6.03
CA LEU A 145 5.97 -3.76 -6.59
C LEU A 145 4.82 -4.06 -5.63
N THR A 146 4.87 -5.21 -4.94
CA THR A 146 3.84 -5.57 -3.96
C THR A 146 3.86 -4.60 -2.78
N SER A 147 5.05 -4.21 -2.33
CA SER A 147 5.22 -3.21 -1.27
C SER A 147 4.71 -1.84 -1.70
N LEU A 148 5.00 -1.40 -2.93
CA LEU A 148 4.49 -0.12 -3.46
C LEU A 148 2.94 -0.07 -3.44
N VAL A 149 2.29 -1.11 -3.97
CA VAL A 149 0.82 -1.20 -3.96
C VAL A 149 0.28 -1.30 -2.52
N GLY A 150 0.98 -2.01 -1.65
CA GLY A 150 0.64 -2.12 -0.23
C GLY A 150 0.70 -0.76 0.48
N LEU A 151 1.81 -0.04 0.33
CA LEU A 151 2.01 1.31 0.87
C LEU A 151 0.90 2.24 0.42
N TYR A 152 0.60 2.23 -0.87
CA TYR A 152 -0.46 3.04 -1.46
C TYR A 152 -1.83 2.77 -0.82
N LYS A 153 -2.23 1.50 -0.69
CA LYS A 153 -3.50 1.13 -0.05
C LYS A 153 -3.57 1.57 1.41
N VAL A 154 -2.47 1.44 2.16
CA VAL A 154 -2.42 1.90 3.55
C VAL A 154 -2.60 3.41 3.64
N LEU A 155 -1.87 4.17 2.82
CA LEU A 155 -1.91 5.64 2.82
C LEU A 155 -3.27 6.21 2.39
N LEU A 156 -4.02 5.48 1.56
CA LEU A 156 -5.38 5.86 1.23
C LEU A 156 -6.38 5.64 2.35
N VAL A 157 -6.28 4.50 3.04
CA VAL A 157 -7.22 4.11 4.09
C VAL A 157 -6.95 4.87 5.38
N GLN A 158 -5.69 5.17 5.70
CA GLN A 158 -5.33 5.90 6.91
C GLN A 158 -5.45 7.42 6.72
N ASN A 159 -6.16 8.07 7.64
CA ASN A 159 -6.31 9.53 7.72
C ASN A 159 -5.23 10.22 8.58
N SER A 160 -4.27 9.47 9.14
CA SER A 160 -3.33 9.95 10.16
C SER A 160 -1.93 10.28 9.61
N GLU A 161 -1.25 11.22 10.30
CA GLU A 161 0.16 11.68 10.36
C GLU A 161 1.11 11.57 9.14
N GLN A 162 0.97 10.60 8.25
CA GLN A 162 1.77 10.43 7.03
C GLN A 162 1.25 11.27 5.85
N SER A 163 0.71 12.45 6.16
CA SER A 163 0.14 13.36 5.16
C SER A 163 1.15 13.78 4.09
N VAL A 164 2.45 13.79 4.41
CA VAL A 164 3.52 14.14 3.48
C VAL A 164 3.83 13.01 2.52
N LEU A 165 3.95 11.76 3.01
CA LEU A 165 4.11 10.57 2.14
C LEU A 165 2.91 10.40 1.21
N LYS A 166 1.69 10.57 1.75
CA LYS A 166 0.46 10.55 0.95
C LYS A 166 0.46 11.64 -0.13
N ARG A 167 0.85 12.87 0.21
CA ARG A 167 0.96 13.98 -0.75
C ARG A 167 2.01 13.73 -1.83
N ALA A 168 3.20 13.24 -1.45
CA ALA A 168 4.26 12.90 -2.38
C ALA A 168 3.80 11.83 -3.38
N LEU A 169 3.12 10.78 -2.87
CA LEU A 169 2.63 9.70 -3.71
C LEU A 169 1.50 10.17 -4.64
N ILE A 170 0.56 11.00 -4.16
CA ILE A 170 -0.47 11.63 -5.01
C ILE A 170 0.16 12.56 -6.07
N PHE A 171 1.19 13.32 -5.71
CA PHE A 171 1.90 14.18 -6.65
C PHE A 171 2.50 13.37 -7.80
N GLN A 172 3.17 12.26 -7.49
CA GLN A 172 3.73 11.36 -8.50
C GLN A 172 2.66 10.74 -9.40
N ILE A 173 1.57 10.25 -8.80
CA ILE A 173 0.45 9.64 -9.50
C ILE A 173 -0.28 10.65 -10.40
N SER A 174 -0.43 11.89 -9.96
CA SER A 174 -1.13 12.94 -10.71
C SER A 174 -0.24 13.69 -11.70
N GLY A 175 1.07 13.42 -11.76
CA GLY A 175 2.02 14.25 -12.52
C GLY A 175 2.05 15.70 -12.04
N GLY A 176 1.67 15.97 -10.79
CA GLY A 176 1.61 17.30 -10.19
C GLY A 176 0.37 18.13 -10.48
N GLU A 177 -0.65 17.57 -11.14
CA GLU A 177 -1.83 18.34 -11.60
C GLU A 177 -3.02 18.36 -10.61
N LYS A 178 -3.17 17.35 -9.73
CA LYS A 178 -4.37 17.19 -8.88
C LYS A 178 -4.05 16.73 -7.46
N GLN A 179 -4.61 17.44 -6.47
CA GLN A 179 -4.47 17.11 -5.04
C GLN A 179 -5.49 16.09 -4.52
N ASN A 180 -6.64 15.93 -5.20
CA ASN A 180 -7.69 14.99 -4.82
C ASN A 180 -8.02 14.09 -6.01
N LEU A 181 -7.75 12.80 -5.86
CA LEU A 181 -8.08 11.76 -6.84
C LEU A 181 -9.00 10.73 -6.18
N SER A 182 -9.95 10.21 -6.93
CA SER A 182 -10.77 9.07 -6.50
C SER A 182 -9.91 7.79 -6.46
N ALA A 183 -10.30 6.80 -5.66
CA ALA A 183 -9.57 5.53 -5.57
C ALA A 183 -9.34 4.87 -6.94
N LYS A 184 -10.31 4.97 -7.86
CA LYS A 184 -10.19 4.43 -9.23
C LYS A 184 -9.16 5.17 -10.07
N GLU A 185 -9.19 6.51 -10.07
CA GLU A 185 -8.22 7.32 -10.82
C GLU A 185 -6.79 7.04 -10.35
N ILE A 186 -6.63 6.78 -9.05
CA ILE A 186 -5.32 6.47 -8.51
C ILE A 186 -4.87 5.06 -8.88
N ASP A 187 -5.74 4.05 -8.83
CA ASP A 187 -5.43 2.70 -9.31
C ASP A 187 -4.98 2.73 -10.78
N GLU A 188 -5.68 3.48 -11.64
CA GLU A 188 -5.34 3.64 -13.06
C GLU A 188 -3.99 4.32 -13.27
N ALA A 189 -3.71 5.39 -12.52
CA ALA A 189 -2.44 6.10 -12.60
C ALA A 189 -1.28 5.27 -12.05
N LEU A 190 -1.50 4.51 -10.96
CA LEU A 190 -0.51 3.57 -10.43
C LEU A 190 -0.17 2.48 -11.46
N ILE A 191 -1.18 1.92 -12.16
CA ILE A 191 -0.97 0.96 -13.24
C ILE A 191 -0.12 1.58 -14.36
N LYS A 192 -0.41 2.81 -14.78
CA LYS A 192 0.38 3.51 -15.81
C LYS A 192 1.82 3.71 -15.38
N LEU A 193 2.05 4.14 -14.15
CA LEU A 193 3.38 4.37 -13.61
C LEU A 193 4.21 3.09 -13.53
N ILE A 194 3.61 2.00 -13.02
CA ILE A 194 4.28 0.70 -12.97
C ILE A 194 4.63 0.20 -14.37
N LYS A 195 3.74 0.39 -15.36
CA LYS A 195 4.01 0.02 -16.76
C LYS A 195 5.10 0.84 -17.43
N ASN A 196 5.32 2.07 -16.97
CA ASN A 196 6.36 2.96 -17.49
C ASN A 196 7.73 2.73 -16.81
N ASP A 197 7.85 1.73 -15.92
CA ASP A 197 9.08 1.39 -15.18
C ASP A 197 9.74 2.59 -14.49
N GLN A 198 8.93 3.55 -14.01
CA GLN A 198 9.46 4.61 -13.17
C GLN A 198 9.83 4.07 -11.79
N ASP A 199 11.02 4.44 -11.29
CA ASP A 199 11.53 3.95 -10.00
C ASP A 199 10.93 4.73 -8.81
N ILE A 200 9.62 4.58 -8.65
CA ILE A 200 8.80 5.32 -7.68
C ILE A 200 9.25 5.02 -6.25
N LEU A 201 9.75 3.82 -5.99
CA LEU A 201 10.20 3.44 -4.66
C LEU A 201 11.45 4.20 -4.25
N GLU A 202 12.43 4.36 -5.14
CA GLU A 202 13.64 5.13 -4.86
C GLU A 202 13.30 6.58 -4.50
N GLU A 203 12.36 7.18 -5.22
CA GLU A 203 11.89 8.53 -4.91
C GLU A 203 11.10 8.58 -3.59
N LEU A 204 10.26 7.59 -3.29
CA LEU A 204 9.58 7.47 -2.00
C LEU A 204 10.57 7.27 -0.84
N PHE A 205 11.65 6.52 -1.03
CA PHE A 205 12.73 6.37 -0.06
C PHE A 205 13.47 7.67 0.20
N LEU A 206 13.67 8.46 -0.84
CA LEU A 206 14.21 9.80 -0.68
C LEU A 206 13.25 10.65 0.16
N TYR A 207 11.95 10.60 -0.13
CA TYR A 207 10.95 11.32 0.66
C TYR A 207 10.95 10.93 2.14
N THR A 208 11.10 9.65 2.49
CA THR A 208 11.18 9.24 3.90
C THR A 208 12.42 9.79 4.62
N LYS A 209 13.55 9.93 3.93
CA LYS A 209 14.76 10.55 4.51
C LYS A 209 14.57 12.03 4.80
N VAL A 210 13.68 12.69 4.07
CA VAL A 210 13.52 14.15 4.10
C VAL A 210 12.25 14.58 4.83
N ILE A 211 11.32 13.66 5.08
CA ILE A 211 10.02 13.95 5.71
C ILE A 211 10.14 14.64 7.07
N ASP A 212 11.14 14.27 7.87
CA ASP A 212 11.40 14.89 9.18
C ASP A 212 11.83 16.35 9.03
N ARG A 213 12.50 16.68 7.92
CA ARG A 213 12.87 18.05 7.58
C ARG A 213 11.66 18.81 7.02
N LEU A 214 10.76 18.16 6.30
CA LEU A 214 9.60 18.82 5.69
C LEU A 214 8.40 19.01 6.62
N LYS A 215 8.49 18.69 7.92
CA LYS A 215 7.41 18.95 8.88
C LYS A 215 6.96 20.42 8.80
N GLU A 216 5.66 20.64 8.63
CA GLU A 216 5.10 21.97 8.43
C GLU A 216 5.39 22.87 9.63
N VAL A 217 6.03 23.99 9.36
CA VAL A 217 6.27 25.03 10.37
C VAL A 217 5.01 25.88 10.47
N PRO A 218 4.31 25.96 11.61
CA PRO A 218 3.05 26.70 11.70
C PRO A 218 3.25 28.19 11.38
N PRO A 219 2.27 28.85 10.72
CA PRO A 219 2.37 30.27 10.44
C PRO A 219 2.32 31.10 11.74
N LEU A 220 2.99 32.25 11.74
CA LEU A 220 2.89 33.22 12.81
C LEU A 220 1.49 33.82 12.86
N LYS A 221 0.92 34.00 14.06
CA LYS A 221 -0.43 34.57 14.21
C LYS A 221 -0.48 36.06 13.88
N SER A 222 0.63 36.78 14.05
CA SER A 222 0.79 38.19 13.74
C SER A 222 2.27 38.56 13.52
N ASN A 223 2.51 39.74 12.95
CA ASN A 223 3.85 40.32 12.81
C ASN A 223 4.52 40.68 14.15
N SER A 224 3.86 40.44 15.27
CA SER A 224 4.34 40.66 16.64
C SER A 224 4.36 39.37 17.49
N ASP A 225 4.11 38.21 16.89
CA ASP A 225 4.02 36.92 17.58
C ASP A 225 5.40 36.34 17.94
N LEU A 226 5.99 36.91 18.99
CA LEU A 226 7.30 36.52 19.51
C LEU A 226 7.32 35.09 20.06
N LYS A 227 6.24 34.68 20.72
CA LYS A 227 6.11 33.32 21.24
C LYS A 227 6.02 32.30 20.11
N GLY A 228 5.29 32.64 19.03
CA GLY A 228 5.29 31.88 17.79
C GLY A 228 6.68 31.78 17.16
N ALA A 229 7.40 32.91 17.07
CA ALA A 229 8.75 32.94 16.49
C ALA A 229 9.76 32.09 17.28
N LEU A 230 9.74 32.15 18.61
CA LEU A 230 10.55 31.30 19.48
C LEU A 230 10.21 29.82 19.33
N LYS A 231 8.91 29.49 19.22
CA LYS A 231 8.45 28.12 19.01
C LYS A 231 8.88 27.56 17.65
N ILE A 232 8.79 28.35 16.57
CA ILE A 232 9.28 27.99 15.23
C ILE A 232 10.79 27.70 15.26
N MET A 233 11.54 28.54 15.96
CA MET A 233 13.00 28.39 16.08
C MET A 233 13.40 27.27 17.07
N GLY A 234 12.48 26.80 17.91
CA GLY A 234 12.76 25.85 18.99
C GLY A 234 13.67 26.41 20.07
N LEU A 235 13.49 27.69 20.41
CA LEU A 235 14.33 28.44 21.34
C LEU A 235 13.56 28.83 22.61
N PRO A 236 14.20 28.81 23.79
CA PRO A 236 13.60 29.34 25.02
C PRO A 236 13.49 30.88 24.99
N GLU A 237 12.58 31.44 25.79
CA GLU A 237 12.33 32.89 25.86
C GLU A 237 13.57 33.72 26.24
N ASN A 238 14.53 33.11 26.94
CA ASN A 238 15.76 33.76 27.42
C ASN A 238 16.97 33.54 26.49
N SER A 239 16.75 33.14 25.24
CA SER A 239 17.85 32.88 24.29
C SER A 239 18.63 34.15 23.94
N SER A 240 19.95 34.06 23.88
CA SER A 240 20.80 35.20 23.48
C SER A 240 20.71 35.48 21.97
N LYS A 241 21.17 36.68 21.55
CA LYS A 241 21.30 37.02 20.12
C LYS A 241 22.16 36.01 19.35
N ASP A 242 23.21 35.49 19.98
CA ASP A 242 24.11 34.54 19.33
C ASP A 242 23.48 33.16 19.21
N ASP A 243 22.67 32.74 20.18
CA ASP A 243 21.88 31.50 20.11
C ASP A 243 20.85 31.57 18.97
N ILE A 244 20.19 32.72 18.82
CA ILE A 244 19.23 32.98 17.74
C ILE A 244 19.93 32.85 16.37
N LYS A 245 21.10 33.48 16.19
CA LYS A 245 21.89 33.39 14.95
C LYS A 245 22.38 31.98 14.67
N LYS A 246 22.90 31.29 15.68
CA LYS A 246 23.41 29.91 15.56
C LYS A 246 22.29 28.96 15.16
N ARG A 247 21.13 29.07 15.79
CA ARG A 247 19.96 28.26 15.47
C ARG A 247 19.43 28.54 14.07
N TYR A 248 19.36 29.82 13.68
CA TYR A 248 18.98 30.21 12.33
C TYR A 248 19.89 29.60 11.27
N ARG A 249 21.23 29.67 11.42
CA ARG A 249 22.17 29.05 10.47
C ARG A 249 21.93 27.56 10.30
N ASN A 250 21.73 26.84 11.41
CA ASN A 250 21.48 25.41 11.38
C ASN A 250 20.16 25.06 10.67
N LEU A 251 19.10 25.83 10.94
CA LEU A 251 17.80 25.65 10.29
C LEU A 251 17.84 26.05 8.81
N ALA A 252 18.52 27.14 8.48
CA ALA A 252 18.68 27.62 7.13
C ALA A 252 19.41 26.60 6.25
N LEU A 253 20.52 26.01 6.72
CA LEU A 253 21.23 24.96 5.99
C LEU A 253 20.38 23.69 5.80
N ALA A 254 19.62 23.32 6.84
CA ALA A 254 18.78 22.13 6.79
C ALA A 254 17.52 22.29 5.91
N GLN A 255 17.04 23.53 5.76
CA GLN A 255 15.80 23.88 5.06
C GLN A 255 16.03 24.69 3.77
N HIS A 256 17.28 24.90 3.35
CA HIS A 256 17.57 25.65 2.14
C HIS A 256 17.05 24.89 0.92
N PRO A 257 16.34 25.55 -0.03
CA PRO A 257 15.84 24.89 -1.24
C PRO A 257 16.94 24.16 -2.02
N ASP A 258 18.17 24.68 -2.06
CA ASP A 258 19.30 24.02 -2.74
C ASP A 258 19.62 22.65 -2.14
N THR A 259 19.52 22.47 -0.81
CA THR A 259 19.72 21.17 -0.15
C THR A 259 18.68 20.14 -0.60
N PHE A 260 17.49 20.57 -1.01
CA PHE A 260 16.45 19.69 -1.56
C PHE A 260 16.58 19.51 -3.07
N ALA A 261 17.10 20.52 -3.78
CA ALA A 261 17.39 20.44 -5.20
C ALA A 261 18.52 19.43 -5.50
N GLU A 262 19.58 19.41 -4.68
CA GLU A 262 20.65 18.39 -4.74
C GLU A 262 20.14 16.97 -4.50
N LEU A 263 19.02 16.85 -3.78
CA LEU A 263 18.36 15.59 -3.51
C LEU A 263 17.37 15.18 -4.62
N ASN A 264 17.23 15.93 -5.72
CA ASN A 264 16.24 15.70 -6.79
C ASN A 264 14.77 15.79 -6.33
N ILE A 265 14.49 16.53 -5.25
CA ILE A 265 13.12 16.73 -4.77
C ILE A 265 12.43 17.82 -5.59
N GLN A 266 11.28 17.51 -6.20
CA GLN A 266 10.56 18.43 -7.09
C GLN A 266 9.13 18.75 -6.59
N GLY A 267 8.49 19.73 -7.24
CA GLY A 267 7.06 19.98 -7.08
C GLY A 267 6.65 20.68 -5.79
N ASP A 268 5.51 20.25 -5.22
CA ASP A 268 4.89 20.88 -4.05
C ASP A 268 5.76 20.76 -2.78
N LEU A 269 6.70 19.82 -2.74
CA LEU A 269 7.61 19.64 -1.60
C LEU A 269 8.73 20.67 -1.61
N LEU A 270 9.22 21.06 -2.79
CA LEU A 270 10.14 22.19 -2.93
C LEU A 270 9.43 23.50 -2.52
N LYS A 271 8.14 23.64 -2.88
CA LYS A 271 7.32 24.78 -2.41
C LYS A 271 7.19 24.77 -0.89
N GLN A 272 6.89 23.61 -0.29
CA GLN A 272 6.78 23.46 1.17
C GLN A 272 8.10 23.74 1.89
N ALA A 273 9.23 23.28 1.34
CA ALA A 273 10.57 23.62 1.84
C ALA A 273 10.80 25.14 1.77
N GLY A 274 10.46 25.77 0.65
CA GLY A 274 10.55 27.22 0.46
C GLY A 274 9.65 28.00 1.43
N GLU A 275 8.44 27.53 1.67
CA GLU A 275 7.53 28.12 2.66
C GLU A 275 8.06 27.99 4.08
N ASN A 276 8.54 26.79 4.46
CA ASN A 276 9.17 26.55 5.76
C ASN A 276 10.38 27.47 5.96
N PHE A 277 11.24 27.56 4.95
CA PHE A 277 12.40 28.44 4.94
C PHE A 277 12.02 29.91 5.11
N ASN A 278 10.99 30.37 4.37
CA ASN A 278 10.49 31.73 4.50
C ASN A 278 9.92 32.00 5.91
N ARG A 279 9.17 31.06 6.48
CA ARG A 279 8.65 31.16 7.86
C ARG A 279 9.78 31.27 8.89
N ILE A 280 10.86 30.51 8.71
CA ILE A 280 12.08 30.60 9.54
C ILE A 280 12.74 31.97 9.39
N ASN A 281 12.86 32.49 8.16
CA ASN A 281 13.42 33.82 7.90
C ASN A 281 12.61 34.93 8.58
N ILE A 282 11.29 34.87 8.51
CA ILE A 282 10.39 35.84 9.15
C ILE A 282 10.54 35.77 10.67
N ALA A 283 10.54 34.56 11.25
CA ALA A 283 10.74 34.36 12.69
C ALA A 283 12.09 34.94 13.17
N TYR A 284 13.16 34.69 12.43
CA TYR A 284 14.49 35.24 12.73
C TYR A 284 14.52 36.77 12.70
N LYS A 285 13.97 37.39 11.65
CA LYS A 285 13.91 38.87 11.53
C LYS A 285 13.15 39.49 12.70
N LEU A 286 12.03 38.89 13.10
CA LEU A 286 11.21 39.35 14.20
C LEU A 286 11.96 39.30 15.54
N LEU A 287 12.66 38.17 15.82
CA LEU A 287 13.47 38.03 17.04
C LEU A 287 14.66 39.00 17.08
N MET A 288 15.33 39.21 15.95
CA MET A 288 16.45 40.16 15.85
C MET A 288 16.01 41.61 16.02
N ALA A 289 14.86 42.00 15.47
CA ALA A 289 14.31 43.34 15.61
C ALA A 289 13.97 43.68 17.08
N LYS A 290 13.49 42.72 17.87
CA LYS A 290 13.24 42.92 19.30
C LYS A 290 14.50 42.90 20.16
N ALA A 291 15.48 42.09 19.79
CA ALA A 291 16.71 41.99 20.55
C ALA A 291 17.58 43.26 20.42
N SER A 292 17.35 44.08 19.38
CA SER A 292 18.02 45.35 19.09
C SER A 292 17.60 46.44 20.07
#